data_AF-A0A1I8ET61-F1
#
_entry.id   AF-A0A1I8ET61-F1
#
_cell.length_a   1.000
_cell.length_b   1.000
_cell.length_c   1.000
_cell.angle_alpha   90.00
_cell.angle_beta   90.00
_cell.angle_gamma   90.00
#
_symmetry.space_group_name_H-M   'P 1'
#
loop_
_entity.id
_entity.type
_entity.pdbx_description
1 polymer ?
#
loop_
_entity_poly.entity_id
_entity_poly.type
_entity_poly.pdbx_seq_one_letter_code
_entity_poly.pdbx_strand_id
1 'polypeptide(L)'
;MTAGEISEERTKAVNEIIAHLIKAHQEGKDVDLNRLKSEVSSIYALSRQPKLVDIIAAVPAEHRNWLVPKLKAKPIRTASGIAVIAVMCKPHRCPHINFTVMGGTFMSLPDDYRDYFIRNLHDALTGHTSSSVSEAIEFSERSRVKCIGITIETRPDYCLPKHLDEMLSYGCTRLEIGVQSVYEDVARDTNRGHTEIHNKVLPYQTELIRRDYVANGGWETFLSYEDPEQDVLVGLLRLRKCADKVHRSELKI
;
A
#
# COMPACT_ATOMS: atom_id res chain seq x y z
N MET A 1 -32.86 22.55 -0.01
CA MET A 1 -32.37 23.24 -1.23
C MET A 1 -31.66 22.22 -2.08
N THR A 2 -32.12 22.13 -3.32
CA THR A 2 -31.87 21.13 -4.35
C THR A 2 -30.41 21.08 -4.81
N ALA A 3 -30.01 19.95 -5.38
CA ALA A 3 -28.68 19.68 -5.92
C ALA A 3 -28.11 20.88 -6.69
N GLY A 4 -26.89 21.28 -6.32
CA GLY A 4 -26.25 22.51 -6.78
C GLY A 4 -26.27 22.68 -8.29
N GLU A 5 -26.82 23.81 -8.73
CA GLU A 5 -26.84 24.22 -10.13
C GLU A 5 -25.40 24.31 -10.66
N ILE A 6 -25.10 23.47 -11.64
CA ILE A 6 -23.89 23.55 -12.43
C ILE A 6 -24.01 24.82 -13.27
N SER A 7 -23.09 25.78 -13.14
CA SER A 7 -23.16 27.02 -13.93
C SER A 7 -23.21 26.71 -15.43
N GLU A 8 -23.97 27.50 -16.18
CA GLU A 8 -24.27 27.23 -17.59
C GLU A 8 -23.00 27.14 -18.45
N GLU A 9 -22.01 27.97 -18.14
CA GLU A 9 -20.68 27.99 -18.75
C GLU A 9 -19.93 26.67 -18.49
N ARG A 10 -20.10 26.09 -17.31
CA ARG A 10 -19.48 24.82 -16.91
C ARG A 10 -20.06 23.66 -17.69
N THR A 11 -21.37 23.66 -17.93
CA THR A 11 -22.05 22.65 -18.75
C THR A 11 -21.60 22.73 -20.21
N LYS A 12 -21.49 23.94 -20.76
CA LYS A 12 -20.97 24.17 -22.13
C LYS A 12 -19.53 23.67 -22.28
N ALA A 13 -18.66 24.02 -21.32
CA ALA A 13 -17.28 23.55 -21.30
C ALA A 13 -17.15 22.01 -21.22
N VAL A 14 -17.97 21.36 -20.40
CA VAL A 14 -17.96 19.89 -20.28
C VAL A 14 -18.38 19.23 -21.59
N ASN A 15 -19.43 19.74 -22.24
CA ASN A 15 -19.88 19.22 -23.53
C ASN A 15 -18.83 19.38 -24.63
N GLU A 16 -18.11 20.51 -24.65
CA GLU A 16 -17.03 20.73 -25.60
C GLU A 16 -15.84 19.78 -25.38
N ILE A 17 -15.47 19.54 -24.12
CA ILE A 17 -14.44 18.52 -23.79
C ILE A 17 -14.86 17.14 -24.33
N ILE A 18 -16.13 16.75 -24.14
CA ILE A 18 -16.64 15.46 -24.61
C ILE A 18 -16.61 15.38 -26.14
N ALA A 19 -17.03 16.43 -26.84
CA ALA A 19 -17.00 16.49 -28.30
C ALA A 19 -15.56 16.32 -28.85
N HIS A 20 -14.59 16.98 -28.24
CA HIS A 20 -13.17 16.82 -28.58
C HIS A 20 -12.67 15.39 -28.36
N LEU A 21 -13.07 14.75 -27.26
CA LEU A 21 -12.70 13.36 -26.97
C LEU A 21 -13.30 12.37 -27.97
N ILE A 22 -14.55 12.60 -28.40
CA ILE A 22 -15.21 11.77 -29.42
C ILE A 22 -14.50 11.91 -30.77
N LYS A 23 -14.24 13.13 -31.20
CA LYS A 23 -13.54 13.41 -32.46
C LYS A 23 -12.15 12.79 -32.48
N ALA A 24 -11.38 12.95 -31.40
CA ALA A 24 -10.05 12.36 -31.33
C ALA A 24 -10.08 10.83 -31.34
N HIS A 25 -11.09 10.21 -30.73
CA HIS A 25 -11.24 8.76 -30.78
C HIS A 25 -11.54 8.25 -32.21
N GLN A 26 -12.41 8.96 -32.94
CA GLN A 26 -12.71 8.65 -34.35
C GLN A 26 -11.48 8.81 -35.25
N GLU A 27 -10.62 9.79 -34.96
CA GLU A 27 -9.36 10.04 -35.67
C GLU A 27 -8.19 9.15 -35.19
N GLY A 28 -8.41 8.30 -34.18
CA GLY A 28 -7.36 7.45 -33.60
C GLY A 28 -6.21 8.21 -32.92
N LYS A 29 -6.43 9.47 -32.52
CA LYS A 29 -5.40 10.32 -31.89
C LYS A 29 -5.49 10.22 -30.37
N ASP A 30 -4.32 10.24 -29.73
CA ASP A 30 -4.24 10.33 -28.28
C ASP A 30 -4.41 11.78 -27.82
N VAL A 31 -5.05 11.97 -26.66
CA VAL A 31 -5.41 13.30 -26.14
C VAL A 31 -4.97 13.44 -24.70
N ASP A 32 -4.18 14.46 -24.42
CA ASP A 32 -3.91 14.89 -23.05
C ASP A 32 -5.15 15.59 -22.45
N LEU A 33 -5.85 14.86 -21.58
CA LEU A 33 -7.05 15.33 -20.90
C LEU A 33 -6.79 16.56 -20.02
N ASN A 34 -5.62 16.68 -19.37
CA ASN A 34 -5.35 17.82 -18.48
C ASN A 34 -5.15 19.10 -19.29
N ARG A 35 -4.44 18.99 -20.42
CA ARG A 35 -4.25 20.09 -21.35
C ARG A 35 -5.57 20.54 -21.96
N LEU A 36 -6.37 19.60 -22.48
CA LEU A 36 -7.70 19.89 -23.05
C LEU A 36 -8.61 20.58 -22.02
N LYS A 37 -8.64 20.08 -20.77
CA LYS A 37 -9.41 20.70 -19.69
C LYS A 37 -8.94 22.13 -19.41
N SER A 38 -7.64 22.39 -19.46
CA SER A 38 -7.10 23.72 -19.24
C SER A 38 -7.50 24.67 -20.37
N GLU A 39 -7.31 24.26 -21.62
CA GLU A 39 -7.67 25.05 -22.81
C GLU A 39 -9.16 25.41 -22.82
N VAL A 40 -10.04 24.43 -22.65
CA VAL A 40 -11.49 24.67 -22.63
C VAL A 40 -11.91 25.49 -21.41
N SER A 41 -11.31 25.28 -20.24
CA SER A 41 -11.62 26.09 -19.05
C SER A 41 -11.22 27.56 -19.23
N SER A 42 -10.14 27.84 -19.98
CA SER A 42 -9.72 29.20 -20.32
C SER A 42 -10.68 29.87 -21.31
N ILE A 43 -11.19 29.14 -22.31
CA ILE A 43 -12.17 29.66 -23.28
C ILE A 43 -13.46 30.10 -22.57
N TYR A 44 -13.95 29.28 -21.63
CA TYR A 44 -15.18 29.56 -20.88
C TYR A 44 -14.96 30.34 -19.58
N ALA A 45 -13.75 30.89 -19.37
CA ALA A 45 -13.36 31.66 -18.18
C ALA A 45 -13.76 31.00 -16.83
N LEU A 46 -13.61 29.68 -16.74
CA LEU A 46 -13.99 28.93 -15.54
C LEU A 46 -12.98 29.18 -14.41
N SER A 47 -13.50 29.50 -13.23
CA SER A 47 -12.68 29.66 -12.01
C SER A 47 -11.97 28.37 -11.59
N ARG A 48 -12.53 27.20 -11.97
CA ARG A 48 -11.95 25.89 -11.68
C ARG A 48 -12.27 24.91 -12.80
N GLN A 49 -11.27 24.11 -13.17
CA GLN A 49 -11.44 23.04 -14.16
C GLN A 49 -12.59 22.08 -13.77
N PRO A 50 -13.37 21.57 -14.75
CA PRO A 50 -14.38 20.55 -14.52
C PRO A 50 -13.78 19.31 -13.82
N LYS A 51 -14.52 18.71 -12.87
CA LYS A 51 -14.04 17.48 -12.25
C LYS A 51 -14.25 16.32 -13.22
N LEU A 52 -13.45 15.26 -13.07
CA LEU A 52 -13.61 14.05 -13.90
C LEU A 52 -15.01 13.43 -13.75
N VAL A 53 -15.58 13.47 -12.54
CA VAL A 53 -16.95 13.01 -12.27
C VAL A 53 -18.01 13.79 -13.06
N ASP A 54 -17.82 15.10 -13.21
CA ASP A 54 -18.75 15.96 -13.95
C ASP A 54 -18.71 15.63 -15.46
N ILE A 55 -17.51 15.37 -15.99
CA ILE A 55 -17.30 14.96 -17.38
C ILE A 55 -17.94 13.58 -17.63
N ILE A 56 -17.70 12.60 -16.74
CA ILE A 56 -18.28 11.25 -16.86
C ILE A 56 -19.81 11.28 -16.81
N ALA A 57 -20.39 12.14 -15.96
CA ALA A 57 -21.84 12.26 -15.82
C ALA A 57 -22.50 12.81 -17.10
N ALA A 58 -21.81 13.70 -17.82
CA ALA A 58 -22.33 14.33 -19.04
C ALA A 58 -22.08 13.51 -20.33
N VAL A 59 -21.39 12.37 -20.28
CA VAL A 59 -21.16 11.52 -21.46
C VAL A 59 -22.49 10.95 -22.00
N PRO A 60 -22.82 11.17 -23.28
CA PRO A 60 -24.00 10.58 -23.92
C PRO A 60 -24.01 9.05 -23.85
N ALA A 61 -25.21 8.46 -23.74
CA ALA A 61 -25.38 7.01 -23.56
C ALA A 61 -24.73 6.18 -24.68
N GLU A 62 -24.79 6.67 -25.92
CA GLU A 62 -24.20 6.08 -27.12
C GLU A 62 -22.67 5.96 -27.09
N HIS A 63 -21.98 6.82 -26.34
CA HIS A 63 -20.51 6.85 -26.28
C HIS A 63 -19.96 6.32 -24.95
N ARG A 64 -20.85 6.00 -24.01
CA ARG A 64 -20.50 5.60 -22.65
C ARG A 64 -19.67 4.32 -22.60
N ASN A 65 -19.96 3.35 -23.46
CA ASN A 65 -19.35 2.02 -23.44
C ASN A 65 -17.84 2.01 -23.71
N TRP A 66 -17.32 2.98 -24.47
CA TRP A 66 -15.90 3.06 -24.81
C TRP A 66 -15.20 4.29 -24.20
N LEU A 67 -15.92 5.40 -23.97
CA LEU A 67 -15.31 6.63 -23.45
C LEU A 67 -15.13 6.61 -21.93
N VAL A 68 -16.08 6.06 -21.18
CA VAL A 68 -16.00 6.01 -19.71
C VAL A 68 -14.85 5.12 -19.21
N PRO A 69 -14.60 3.92 -19.78
CA PRO A 69 -13.43 3.12 -19.42
C PRO A 69 -12.11 3.89 -19.62
N LYS A 70 -11.93 4.57 -20.76
CA LYS A 70 -10.73 5.38 -21.03
C LYS A 70 -10.56 6.56 -20.07
N LEU A 71 -11.66 7.21 -19.67
CA LEU A 71 -11.63 8.31 -18.70
C LEU A 71 -11.37 7.84 -17.26
N LYS A 72 -11.84 6.63 -16.91
CA LYS A 72 -11.60 6.00 -15.61
C LYS A 72 -10.18 5.41 -15.49
N ALA A 73 -9.53 5.09 -16.60
CA ALA A 73 -8.20 4.50 -16.66
C ALA A 73 -7.04 5.41 -16.17
N LYS A 74 -7.31 6.47 -15.42
CA LYS A 74 -6.25 7.11 -14.64
C LYS A 74 -5.71 6.06 -13.65
N PRO A 75 -4.39 5.93 -13.48
CA PRO A 75 -3.83 5.15 -12.39
C PRO A 75 -4.30 5.81 -11.08
N ILE A 76 -5.25 5.17 -10.42
CA ILE A 76 -5.72 5.59 -9.10
C ILE A 76 -4.58 5.20 -8.16
N ARG A 77 -3.92 6.18 -7.51
CA ARG A 77 -2.82 5.87 -6.57
C ARG A 77 -3.29 5.05 -5.36
N THR A 78 -4.60 4.94 -5.13
CA THR A 78 -5.22 4.08 -4.12
C THR A 78 -6.65 3.73 -4.53
N ALA A 79 -6.96 2.45 -4.72
CA ALA A 79 -8.31 1.98 -5.10
C ALA A 79 -9.39 2.28 -4.02
N SER A 80 -8.97 2.57 -2.78
CA SER A 80 -9.87 2.72 -1.62
C SER A 80 -10.25 4.17 -1.27
N GLY A 81 -9.64 5.19 -1.89
CA GLY A 81 -9.89 6.59 -1.54
C GLY A 81 -9.38 7.04 -0.16
N ILE A 82 -8.71 6.14 0.60
CA ILE A 82 -8.05 6.47 1.85
C ILE A 82 -6.67 7.06 1.56
N ALA A 83 -6.44 8.30 2.01
CA ALA A 83 -5.12 8.91 2.05
C ALA A 83 -4.42 8.46 3.34
N VAL A 84 -3.37 7.66 3.23
CA VAL A 84 -2.50 7.35 4.36
C VAL A 84 -1.71 8.62 4.70
N ILE A 85 -2.09 9.29 5.79
CA ILE A 85 -1.33 10.42 6.33
C ILE A 85 -0.33 9.85 7.32
N ALA A 86 0.91 9.67 6.89
CA ALA A 86 2.02 9.40 7.79
C ALA A 86 2.40 10.71 8.50
N VAL A 87 2.00 10.85 9.77
CA VAL A 87 2.42 11.97 10.63
C VAL A 87 3.66 11.54 11.38
N MET A 88 4.75 12.30 11.26
CA MET A 88 5.92 12.13 12.11
C MET A 88 5.95 13.22 13.18
N CYS A 89 6.14 12.82 14.45
CA CYS A 89 6.42 13.76 15.53
C CYS A 89 7.83 14.36 15.37
N LYS A 90 8.06 15.56 15.91
CA LYS A 90 9.43 16.09 16.07
C LYS A 90 10.27 15.03 16.80
N PRO A 91 11.47 14.67 16.31
CA PRO A 91 12.30 13.65 16.93
C PRO A 91 12.64 14.08 18.36
N HIS A 92 11.92 13.52 19.32
CA HIS A 92 12.29 13.56 20.73
C HIS A 92 13.22 12.39 21.01
N ARG A 93 14.17 12.58 21.93
CA ARG A 93 15.03 11.50 22.44
C ARG A 93 14.16 10.46 23.15
N CYS A 94 13.61 9.53 22.40
CA CYS A 94 13.01 8.33 22.93
C CYS A 94 14.11 7.26 22.97
N PRO A 95 14.34 6.59 24.11
CA PRO A 95 15.30 5.48 24.19
C PRO A 95 14.81 4.24 23.42
N HIS A 96 13.67 4.31 22.75
CA HIS A 96 13.07 3.25 21.96
C HIS A 96 12.84 3.74 20.54
N ILE A 97 13.44 3.05 19.57
CA ILE A 97 13.37 3.35 18.14
C ILE A 97 12.64 2.22 17.44
N ASN A 98 11.67 2.57 16.59
CA ASN A 98 11.02 1.67 15.65
C ASN A 98 11.45 2.07 14.24
N PHE A 99 12.03 1.13 13.49
CA PHE A 99 12.43 1.39 12.11
C PHE A 99 11.31 1.03 11.14
N THR A 100 11.22 1.78 10.05
CA THR A 100 10.36 1.43 8.91
C THR A 100 11.21 1.45 7.63
N VAL A 101 11.38 0.27 7.04
CA VAL A 101 12.08 0.06 5.77
C VAL A 101 11.05 0.18 4.66
N MET A 102 11.01 1.36 4.04
CA MET A 102 10.09 1.68 2.95
C MET A 102 10.69 1.27 1.60
N GLY A 103 9.83 0.90 0.65
CA GLY A 103 10.25 0.74 -0.76
C GLY A 103 9.65 -0.45 -1.50
N GLY A 104 8.93 -1.35 -0.83
CA GLY A 104 8.19 -2.47 -1.43
C GLY A 104 9.05 -3.54 -2.13
N THR A 105 10.29 -3.25 -2.49
CA THR A 105 11.21 -4.14 -3.22
C THR A 105 12.48 -4.44 -2.44
N PHE A 106 12.53 -4.11 -1.14
CA PHE A 106 13.71 -4.35 -0.30
C PHE A 106 14.18 -5.81 -0.38
N MET A 107 13.24 -6.75 -0.34
CA MET A 107 13.51 -8.19 -0.41
C MET A 107 13.93 -8.70 -1.80
N SER A 108 13.83 -7.87 -2.84
CA SER A 108 14.35 -8.19 -4.18
C SER A 108 15.83 -7.84 -4.35
N LEU A 109 16.40 -7.12 -3.38
CA LEU A 109 17.79 -6.69 -3.42
C LEU A 109 18.72 -7.86 -3.04
N PRO A 110 19.98 -7.83 -3.50
CA PRO A 110 20.99 -8.81 -3.13
C PRO A 110 21.15 -8.97 -1.61
N ASP A 111 21.40 -10.20 -1.16
CA ASP A 111 21.47 -10.58 0.26
C ASP A 111 22.55 -9.80 1.03
N ASP A 112 23.70 -9.57 0.40
CA ASP A 112 24.80 -8.78 0.95
C ASP A 112 24.40 -7.33 1.21
N TYR A 113 23.62 -6.73 0.31
CA TYR A 113 23.07 -5.39 0.51
C TYR A 113 22.03 -5.36 1.63
N ARG A 114 21.15 -6.36 1.69
CA ARG A 114 20.10 -6.45 2.73
C ARG A 114 20.71 -6.62 4.12
N ASP A 115 21.70 -7.51 4.26
CA ASP A 115 22.47 -7.70 5.50
C ASP A 115 23.20 -6.40 5.86
N TYR A 116 23.94 -5.81 4.92
CA TYR A 116 24.64 -4.54 5.13
C TYR A 116 23.68 -3.45 5.64
N PHE A 117 22.51 -3.31 5.02
CA PHE A 117 21.54 -2.28 5.36
C PHE A 117 20.99 -2.47 6.79
N ILE A 118 20.50 -3.67 7.12
CA ILE A 118 19.91 -3.98 8.43
C ILE A 118 20.97 -3.90 9.53
N ARG A 119 22.17 -4.43 9.30
CA ARG A 119 23.30 -4.34 10.23
C ARG A 119 23.60 -2.91 10.60
N ASN A 120 23.69 -2.01 9.61
CA ASN A 120 23.95 -0.59 9.84
C ASN A 120 22.82 0.12 10.61
N LEU A 121 21.56 -0.33 10.49
CA LEU A 121 20.47 0.21 11.30
C LEU A 121 20.68 -0.09 12.79
N HIS A 122 21.04 -1.33 13.13
CA HIS A 122 21.35 -1.71 14.50
C HIS A 122 22.63 -1.05 15.03
N ASP A 123 23.67 -1.00 14.21
CA ASP A 123 24.95 -0.35 14.54
C ASP A 123 24.79 1.15 14.80
N ALA A 124 23.88 1.83 14.08
CA ALA A 124 23.57 3.23 14.33
C ALA A 124 22.97 3.47 15.74
N LEU A 125 22.31 2.48 16.34
CA LEU A 125 21.76 2.57 17.70
C LEU A 125 22.79 2.28 18.79
N THR A 126 23.80 1.47 18.47
CA THR A 126 24.80 0.97 19.43
C THR A 126 26.08 1.81 19.39
N GLY A 127 26.41 2.37 18.22
CA GLY A 127 27.72 2.94 17.90
C GLY A 127 28.80 1.87 17.65
N HIS A 128 28.44 0.59 17.62
CA HIS A 128 29.33 -0.53 17.28
C HIS A 128 29.46 -0.68 15.77
N THR A 129 30.45 -1.45 15.31
CA THR A 129 30.56 -1.86 13.91
C THR A 129 30.59 -3.37 13.85
N SER A 130 29.45 -3.95 13.48
CA SER A 130 29.24 -5.40 13.47
C SER A 130 29.73 -6.00 12.16
N SER A 131 29.95 -7.31 12.12
CA SER A 131 30.31 -8.07 10.92
C SER A 131 29.13 -8.80 10.28
N SER A 132 28.03 -8.98 11.02
CA SER A 132 26.79 -9.63 10.59
C SER A 132 25.58 -9.00 11.28
N VAL A 133 24.38 -9.22 10.73
CA VAL A 133 23.13 -8.79 11.39
C VAL A 133 22.95 -9.43 12.76
N SER A 134 23.31 -10.71 12.94
CA SER A 134 23.18 -11.40 14.23
C SER A 134 24.02 -10.75 15.33
N GLU A 135 25.25 -10.37 15.02
CA GLU A 135 26.10 -9.60 15.94
C GLU A 135 25.47 -8.24 16.25
N ALA A 136 25.01 -7.53 15.23
CA ALA A 136 24.41 -6.20 15.41
C ALA A 136 23.16 -6.23 16.31
N ILE A 137 22.34 -7.28 16.18
CA ILE A 137 21.19 -7.50 17.06
C ILE A 137 21.65 -7.75 18.50
N GLU A 138 22.66 -8.60 18.74
CA GLU A 138 23.18 -8.86 20.09
C GLU A 138 23.69 -7.58 20.78
N PHE A 139 24.42 -6.73 20.05
CA PHE A 139 24.87 -5.44 20.59
C PHE A 139 23.69 -4.48 20.79
N SER A 140 22.71 -4.48 19.87
CA SER A 140 21.48 -3.68 19.98
C SER A 140 20.66 -4.05 21.21
N GLU A 141 20.65 -5.33 21.63
CA GLU A 141 19.99 -5.80 22.84
C GLU A 141 20.66 -5.27 24.12
N ARG A 142 21.95 -4.91 24.08
CA ARG A 142 22.69 -4.33 25.21
C ARG A 142 22.73 -2.80 25.16
N SER A 143 22.37 -2.17 24.04
CA SER A 143 22.37 -0.72 23.88
C SER A 143 21.41 -0.01 24.84
N ARG A 144 21.74 1.23 25.19
CA ARG A 144 20.85 2.13 25.92
C ARG A 144 19.67 2.59 25.06
N VAL A 145 19.84 2.66 23.74
CA VAL A 145 18.78 2.94 22.78
C VAL A 145 18.34 1.62 22.15
N LYS A 146 17.11 1.20 22.40
CA LYS A 146 16.57 -0.09 21.98
C LYS A 146 15.86 0.03 20.64
N CYS A 147 16.15 -0.91 19.73
CA CYS A 147 15.23 -1.25 18.67
C CYS A 147 14.03 -2.01 19.27
N ILE A 148 12.82 -1.45 19.16
CA ILE A 148 11.58 -2.10 19.62
C ILE A 148 10.81 -2.78 18.49
N GLY A 149 11.19 -2.51 17.25
CA GLY A 149 10.57 -3.10 16.08
C GLY A 149 11.22 -2.64 14.79
N ILE A 150 11.08 -3.48 13.77
CA ILE A 150 11.39 -3.16 12.39
C ILE A 150 10.14 -3.50 11.59
N THR A 151 9.64 -2.51 10.87
CA THR A 151 8.59 -2.68 9.86
C THR A 151 9.25 -2.80 8.50
N ILE A 152 8.98 -3.86 7.76
CA ILE A 152 9.45 -4.00 6.37
C ILE A 152 8.25 -3.88 5.44
N GLU A 153 8.34 -2.99 4.45
CA GLU A 153 7.39 -2.93 3.35
C GLU A 153 7.84 -3.86 2.21
N THR A 154 6.92 -4.67 1.71
CA THR A 154 7.21 -5.58 0.60
C THR A 154 6.02 -5.72 -0.36
N ARG A 155 6.26 -6.33 -1.51
CA ARG A 155 5.21 -6.77 -2.43
C ARG A 155 4.83 -8.23 -2.15
N PRO A 156 3.59 -8.64 -2.49
CA PRO A 156 3.11 -10.01 -2.25
C PRO A 156 4.01 -11.13 -2.80
N ASP A 157 4.64 -10.92 -3.96
CA ASP A 157 5.58 -11.84 -4.60
C ASP A 157 6.88 -12.07 -3.80
N TYR A 158 7.21 -11.16 -2.89
CA TYR A 158 8.38 -11.26 -2.01
C TYR A 158 7.99 -11.60 -0.56
N CYS A 159 6.92 -12.37 -0.38
CA CYS A 159 6.44 -12.90 0.91
C CYS A 159 6.51 -14.44 1.02
N LEU A 160 7.28 -15.10 0.17
CA LEU A 160 7.52 -16.55 0.25
C LEU A 160 8.18 -16.95 1.58
N PRO A 161 8.06 -18.21 2.05
CA PRO A 161 8.61 -18.66 3.33
C PRO A 161 10.08 -18.27 3.56
N LYS A 162 10.93 -18.42 2.54
CA LYS A 162 12.35 -18.02 2.60
C LYS A 162 12.53 -16.53 2.96
N HIS A 163 11.70 -15.66 2.41
CA HIS A 163 11.77 -14.22 2.66
C HIS A 163 11.27 -13.90 4.07
N LEU A 164 10.26 -14.62 4.57
CA LEU A 164 9.75 -14.43 5.92
C LEU A 164 10.80 -14.84 6.97
N ASP A 165 11.51 -15.95 6.74
CA ASP A 165 12.60 -16.39 7.62
C ASP A 165 13.74 -15.36 7.66
N GLU A 166 14.10 -14.79 6.51
CA GLU A 166 15.07 -13.69 6.44
C GLU A 166 14.58 -12.44 7.18
N MET A 167 13.33 -12.02 6.99
CA MET A 167 12.76 -10.88 7.72
C MET A 167 12.80 -11.11 9.23
N LEU A 168 12.44 -12.31 9.69
CA LEU A 168 12.55 -12.68 11.10
C LEU A 168 14.00 -12.61 11.58
N SER A 169 14.96 -13.08 10.78
CA SER A 169 16.39 -12.99 11.09
C SER A 169 16.89 -11.54 11.19
N TYR A 170 16.27 -10.62 10.46
CA TYR A 170 16.53 -9.18 10.53
C TYR A 170 15.93 -8.49 11.76
N GLY A 171 15.16 -9.21 12.59
CA GLY A 171 14.43 -8.61 13.71
C GLY A 171 13.13 -7.90 13.29
N CYS A 172 12.59 -8.20 12.11
CA CYS A 172 11.31 -7.68 11.65
C CYS A 172 10.18 -8.17 12.56
N THR A 173 9.40 -7.22 13.08
CA THR A 173 8.24 -7.50 13.94
C THR A 173 6.91 -7.19 13.25
N ARG A 174 6.95 -6.45 12.13
CA ARG A 174 5.77 -6.07 11.36
C ARG A 174 6.07 -6.06 9.87
N LEU A 175 5.22 -6.70 9.09
CA LEU A 175 5.30 -6.72 7.63
C LEU A 175 4.13 -5.92 7.05
N GLU A 176 4.41 -4.98 6.16
CA GLU A 176 3.40 -4.22 5.43
C GLU A 176 3.44 -4.64 3.95
N ILE A 177 2.33 -5.20 3.46
CA ILE A 177 2.25 -5.75 2.10
C ILE A 177 1.47 -4.78 1.20
N GLY A 178 2.12 -4.33 0.14
CA GLY A 178 1.51 -3.44 -0.86
C GLY A 178 0.56 -4.14 -1.83
N VAL A 179 -0.61 -4.59 -1.36
CA VAL A 179 -1.65 -5.26 -2.18
C VAL A 179 -2.32 -4.29 -3.17
N GLN A 180 -2.41 -3.00 -2.82
CA GLN A 180 -2.93 -1.86 -3.62
C GLN A 180 -4.42 -1.91 -4.02
N SER A 181 -4.91 -3.05 -4.47
CA SER A 181 -6.31 -3.28 -4.80
C SER A 181 -6.63 -4.76 -4.57
N VAL A 182 -7.78 -5.02 -3.93
CA VAL A 182 -8.36 -6.37 -3.88
C VAL A 182 -9.12 -6.71 -5.17
N TYR A 183 -9.33 -5.71 -6.05
CA TYR A 183 -9.96 -5.88 -7.35
C TYR A 183 -8.91 -6.12 -8.44
N GLU A 184 -9.02 -7.27 -9.08
CA GLU A 184 -8.04 -7.80 -10.03
C GLU A 184 -8.01 -7.05 -11.38
N ASP A 185 -9.15 -6.50 -11.82
CA ASP A 185 -9.27 -5.66 -13.01
C ASP A 185 -8.41 -4.40 -12.90
N VAL A 186 -8.41 -3.76 -11.73
CA VAL A 186 -7.57 -2.59 -11.42
C VAL A 186 -6.07 -2.96 -11.34
N ALA A 187 -5.74 -4.15 -10.82
CA ALA A 187 -4.36 -4.62 -10.73
C ALA A 187 -3.78 -5.02 -12.11
N ARG A 188 -4.60 -5.63 -12.96
CA ARG A 188 -4.25 -6.06 -14.32
C ARG A 188 -4.09 -4.88 -15.28
N ASP A 189 -5.02 -3.91 -15.23
CA ASP A 189 -4.99 -2.72 -16.09
C ASP A 189 -3.83 -1.75 -15.75
N THR A 190 -3.19 -1.92 -14.57
CA THR A 190 -2.02 -1.14 -14.16
C THR A 190 -0.67 -1.81 -14.46
N ASN A 191 -0.67 -2.93 -15.19
CA ASN A 191 0.53 -3.62 -15.71
C ASN A 191 1.56 -4.01 -14.63
N ARG A 192 1.09 -4.35 -13.41
CA ARG A 192 1.93 -4.84 -12.32
C ARG A 192 1.89 -6.36 -12.33
N GLY A 193 3.00 -6.97 -12.75
CA GLY A 193 3.16 -8.39 -13.13
C GLY A 193 2.93 -9.45 -12.04
N HIS A 194 1.76 -9.43 -11.39
CA HIS A 194 1.24 -10.49 -10.53
C HIS A 194 0.12 -11.20 -11.28
N THR A 195 0.48 -11.92 -12.33
CA THR A 195 -0.47 -12.52 -13.28
C THR A 195 -0.92 -13.93 -12.90
N GLU A 196 -0.77 -14.36 -11.65
CA GLU A 196 -1.04 -15.74 -11.24
C GLU A 196 -1.78 -15.86 -9.90
N ILE A 197 -2.79 -15.02 -9.65
CA ILE A 197 -3.87 -15.42 -8.73
C ILE A 197 -4.99 -15.99 -9.60
N HIS A 198 -4.84 -17.27 -9.93
CA HIS A 198 -5.81 -18.01 -10.70
C HIS A 198 -7.18 -18.03 -10.01
N ASN A 199 -8.19 -17.61 -10.79
CA ASN A 199 -9.64 -17.78 -10.60
C ASN A 199 -10.31 -16.96 -9.49
N LYS A 200 -11.00 -15.89 -9.91
CA LYS A 200 -12.28 -15.37 -9.39
C LYS A 200 -12.61 -15.72 -7.93
N VAL A 201 -12.05 -14.98 -7.00
CA VAL A 201 -12.52 -14.99 -5.62
C VAL A 201 -12.59 -13.55 -5.11
N LEU A 202 -13.78 -12.98 -5.11
CA LEU A 202 -14.09 -11.85 -4.23
C LEU A 202 -14.49 -12.46 -2.88
N PRO A 203 -13.89 -12.09 -1.74
CA PRO A 203 -14.33 -12.58 -0.45
C PRO A 203 -15.73 -12.03 -0.18
N TYR A 204 -16.74 -12.87 -0.36
CA TYR A 204 -18.14 -12.48 -0.17
C TYR A 204 -18.53 -12.56 1.31
N GLN A 205 -17.78 -13.34 2.10
CA GLN A 205 -18.06 -13.61 3.49
C GLN A 205 -16.77 -13.55 4.33
N THR A 206 -16.35 -12.33 4.66
CA THR A 206 -15.22 -12.12 5.57
C THR A 206 -15.64 -12.37 7.02
N GLU A 207 -14.93 -13.27 7.68
CA GLU A 207 -15.12 -13.64 9.08
C GLU A 207 -13.87 -13.28 9.89
N LEU A 208 -14.08 -12.83 11.14
CA LEU A 208 -12.98 -12.66 12.09
C LEU A 208 -12.63 -14.04 12.69
N ILE A 209 -11.50 -14.58 12.28
CA ILE A 209 -10.98 -15.86 12.75
C ILE A 209 -9.92 -15.60 13.82
N ARG A 210 -10.03 -16.33 14.94
CA ARG A 210 -9.01 -16.37 15.97
C ARG A 210 -8.33 -17.73 15.97
N ARG A 211 -7.02 -17.78 15.80
CA ARG A 211 -6.21 -18.99 15.94
C ARG A 211 -5.19 -18.79 17.06
N ASP A 212 -5.30 -19.64 18.07
CA ASP A 212 -4.39 -19.64 19.21
C ASP A 212 -3.47 -20.85 19.13
N TYR A 213 -2.17 -20.66 19.31
CA TYR A 213 -1.20 -21.76 19.31
C TYR A 213 0.01 -21.48 20.20
N VAL A 214 0.69 -22.55 20.61
CA VAL A 214 1.93 -22.46 21.41
C VAL A 214 3.13 -22.53 20.47
N ALA A 215 4.01 -21.54 20.55
CA ALA A 215 5.24 -21.48 19.75
C ALA A 215 6.43 -21.00 20.57
N ASN A 216 7.51 -21.79 20.58
CA ASN A 216 8.73 -21.53 21.35
C ASN A 216 8.45 -21.25 22.83
N GLY A 217 7.56 -22.05 23.43
CA GLY A 217 7.13 -21.93 24.84
C GLY A 217 6.26 -20.70 25.16
N GLY A 218 6.02 -19.81 24.18
CA GLY A 218 5.13 -18.67 24.30
C GLY A 218 3.77 -18.95 23.66
N TRP A 219 2.79 -18.10 23.96
CA TRP A 219 1.45 -18.19 23.42
C TRP A 219 1.27 -17.17 22.29
N GLU A 220 0.78 -17.62 21.15
CA GLU A 220 0.48 -16.81 19.97
C GLU A 220 -1.04 -16.80 19.75
N THR A 221 -1.59 -15.62 19.52
CA THR A 221 -2.97 -15.40 19.12
C THR A 221 -2.97 -14.65 17.80
N PHE A 222 -3.49 -15.28 16.77
CA PHE A 222 -3.73 -14.66 15.47
C PHE A 222 -5.20 -14.29 15.38
N LEU A 223 -5.48 -13.03 15.11
CA LEU A 223 -6.79 -12.50 14.77
C LEU A 223 -6.75 -12.08 13.32
N SER A 224 -7.55 -12.69 12.46
CA SER A 224 -7.52 -12.41 11.03
C SER A 224 -8.92 -12.24 10.49
N TYR A 225 -9.10 -11.31 9.56
CA TYR A 225 -10.27 -11.26 8.71
C TYR A 225 -9.97 -12.10 7.47
N GLU A 226 -10.68 -13.21 7.31
CA GLU A 226 -10.49 -14.17 6.24
C GLU A 226 -11.84 -14.56 5.62
N ASP A 227 -11.84 -14.97 4.37
CA ASP A 227 -12.92 -15.78 3.80
C ASP A 227 -12.47 -17.25 3.83
N PRO A 228 -12.93 -18.04 4.82
CA PRO A 228 -12.43 -19.40 5.05
C PRO A 228 -12.88 -20.39 3.98
N GLU A 229 -13.98 -20.13 3.28
CA GLU A 229 -14.44 -21.02 2.20
C GLU A 229 -13.56 -20.89 0.96
N GLN A 230 -13.04 -19.68 0.74
CA GLN A 230 -12.26 -19.37 -0.44
C GLN A 230 -10.75 -19.22 -0.17
N ASP A 231 -10.32 -19.49 1.07
CA ASP A 231 -8.95 -19.42 1.55
C ASP A 231 -8.27 -18.05 1.29
N VAL A 232 -9.04 -16.96 1.49
CA VAL A 232 -8.56 -15.58 1.27
C VAL A 232 -8.33 -14.86 2.58
N LEU A 233 -7.10 -14.44 2.84
CA LEU A 233 -6.74 -13.61 3.99
C LEU A 233 -6.81 -12.12 3.63
N VAL A 234 -7.69 -11.36 4.29
CA VAL A 234 -7.89 -9.92 4.06
C VAL A 234 -7.03 -9.06 4.96
N GLY A 235 -6.81 -9.48 6.21
CA GLY A 235 -5.92 -8.80 7.14
C GLY A 235 -5.70 -9.61 8.42
N LEU A 236 -4.56 -9.43 9.09
CA LEU A 236 -4.24 -10.15 10.31
C LEU A 236 -3.60 -9.25 11.37
N LEU A 237 -3.83 -9.62 12.62
CA LEU A 237 -3.23 -9.09 13.83
C LEU A 237 -2.68 -10.28 14.61
N ARG A 238 -1.36 -10.29 14.80
CA ARG A 238 -0.67 -11.28 15.62
C ARG A 238 -0.36 -10.70 16.99
N LEU A 239 -0.77 -11.39 18.03
CA LEU A 239 -0.51 -11.05 19.43
C LEU A 239 0.35 -12.17 20.05
N ARG A 240 1.50 -11.82 20.63
CA ARG A 240 2.36 -12.79 21.31
C ARG A 240 2.43 -12.49 22.81
N LYS A 241 2.10 -13.49 23.62
CA LYS A 241 2.50 -13.57 25.02
C LYS A 241 3.78 -14.39 25.09
N CYS A 242 4.88 -13.73 25.50
CA CYS A 242 6.19 -14.35 25.53
C CYS A 242 6.31 -15.39 26.66
N ALA A 243 7.19 -16.39 26.47
CA ALA A 243 7.47 -17.44 27.47
C ALA A 243 8.31 -16.89 28.62
N ASP A 244 8.27 -17.45 29.83
CA ASP A 244 9.10 -16.95 30.96
C ASP A 244 10.62 -16.95 30.67
N LYS A 245 11.05 -17.83 29.75
CA LYS A 245 12.41 -17.90 29.21
C LYS A 245 12.65 -16.99 27.99
N VAL A 246 11.96 -15.84 27.87
CA VAL A 246 12.41 -14.83 26.89
C VAL A 246 13.79 -14.32 27.27
N HIS A 247 14.65 -14.17 26.26
CA HIS A 247 15.98 -13.58 26.42
C HIS A 247 15.90 -12.14 26.98
N ARG A 248 14.83 -11.38 26.65
CA ARG A 248 14.60 -10.00 27.13
C ARG A 248 13.78 -9.98 28.41
N SER A 249 14.31 -9.29 29.42
CA SER A 249 13.64 -9.13 30.72
C SER A 249 12.38 -8.26 30.68
N GLU A 250 12.29 -7.28 29.77
CA GLU A 250 11.12 -6.38 29.69
C GLU A 250 9.87 -7.06 29.13
N LEU A 251 10.04 -8.22 28.47
CA LEU A 251 8.96 -9.01 27.88
C LEU A 251 8.47 -10.12 28.83
N LYS A 252 9.08 -10.22 30.03
CA LYS A 252 8.62 -11.08 31.12
C LYS A 252 7.53 -10.31 31.87
N ILE A 253 6.26 -10.66 31.59
CA ILE A 253 5.07 -10.08 32.25
C ILE A 253 4.62 -11.04 33.34
#